data_AF-A0A7S7RVK5-F1
#
_entry.id   AF-A0A7S7RVK5-F1
#
_cell.length_a   1.000
_cell.length_b   1.000
_cell.length_c   1.000
_cell.angle_alpha   90.00
_cell.angle_beta   90.00
_cell.angle_gamma   90.00
#
_symmetry.space_group_name_H-M   'P 1'
#
loop_
_entity.id
_entity.type
_entity.pdbx_description
1 polymer ?
#
loop_
_entity_poly.entity_id
_entity_poly.type
_entity_poly.pdbx_seq_one_letter_code
_entity_poly.pdbx_strand_id
1 'polypeptide(L)'
;MSPLSPNITRRNALLSASVVAAGLALPAPARAFADELLASSDVIDFLYIDCSTLTAGDTQNIVVSLKEGLTFQDASLQVHNSDTAEDLTLDLAGSTDVSLLFTFAPATVGEYVVSSLSLVTEDGQSLVDFSDCDGSYRSFTATSAIAAMSLEVEPTSDDSEPTLEVYSADEDGETIQLDSIEEGISSSAAETSATVTTMSMRSVSSKNLVVALDPGHVAVSSGAVGVNGTTEASCTWKIAQYCKAELETYQNVSVVLTVSQSEALSSSTELKVRVQRAVDAGADVLVSLHLNSTSEGGSSGTAYGAEVWVPYSADYNYETHVVGEALGNQILAELEKLGLSNRGTKVRPNDRHYTQYDYPDGTIGDYYGIIRYARESNLPAIIVEHAFINNGSDYYAYLSSDSKLQRLGAADATGIASYYGLSQVEGAVYRLYNPNSGDHHYTMDSNEYSTLGSIGWKQEGVAWISPDSSTTPVYRLYNPNSGDHHYTMDVHEYQTLGTIGWKQEGVAWYSDDAHGVTVYRLFNPNETVGTHHYTMDSNEYATLKILGWKQEGVAWYGMSVG
;
A
#
# COMPACT_ATOMS: atom_id res chain seq x y z
N MET A 1 -33.27 5.54 26.76
CA MET A 1 -32.00 4.84 26.51
C MET A 1 -31.83 4.87 25.01
N SER A 2 -31.15 5.89 24.50
CA SER A 2 -30.91 6.06 23.06
C SER A 2 -29.86 5.05 22.61
N PRO A 3 -30.01 4.42 21.43
CA PRO A 3 -28.95 3.62 20.84
C PRO A 3 -27.83 4.57 20.39
N LEU A 4 -26.59 4.23 20.77
CA LEU A 4 -25.39 4.92 20.29
C LEU A 4 -25.17 4.53 18.82
N SER A 5 -25.16 5.52 17.93
CA SER A 5 -24.81 5.38 16.52
C SER A 5 -23.31 5.06 16.37
N PRO A 6 -22.91 4.23 15.39
CA PRO A 6 -21.50 3.99 15.08
C PRO A 6 -20.90 5.23 14.41
N ASN A 7 -19.91 5.86 15.05
CA ASN A 7 -19.14 6.97 14.48
C ASN A 7 -18.34 6.50 13.26
N ILE A 8 -18.39 7.25 12.16
CA ILE A 8 -17.52 7.06 11.00
C ILE A 8 -16.24 7.86 11.26
N THR A 9 -15.14 7.15 11.52
CA THR A 9 -13.76 7.67 11.48
C THR A 9 -13.07 7.23 10.18
N ARG A 10 -11.94 7.87 9.87
CA ARG A 10 -11.13 7.88 8.62
C ARG A 10 -10.73 6.53 7.95
N ARG A 11 -11.37 5.40 8.25
CA ARG A 11 -10.94 4.05 7.81
C ARG A 11 -12.08 3.08 7.39
N ASN A 12 -13.22 3.58 6.91
CA ASN A 12 -14.22 2.70 6.25
C ASN A 12 -14.01 2.51 4.74
N ALA A 13 -12.90 3.00 4.17
CA ALA A 13 -12.45 2.60 2.84
C ALA A 13 -11.67 1.28 2.95
N LEU A 14 -12.35 0.14 3.00
CA LEU A 14 -11.84 -1.20 2.62
C LEU A 14 -12.85 -2.27 3.05
N LEU A 15 -13.99 -2.34 2.39
CA LEU A 15 -14.72 -3.60 2.30
C LEU A 15 -15.53 -3.70 1.01
N SER A 16 -15.24 -4.79 0.29
CA SER A 16 -16.01 -5.47 -0.75
C SER A 16 -16.20 -4.80 -2.12
N ALA A 17 -15.51 -5.35 -3.13
CA ALA A 17 -16.17 -6.20 -4.14
C ALA A 17 -15.14 -7.00 -4.96
N SER A 18 -14.91 -8.26 -4.57
CA SER A 18 -14.50 -9.29 -5.52
C SER A 18 -15.49 -10.43 -5.39
N VAL A 19 -16.52 -10.43 -6.24
CA VAL A 19 -17.30 -11.61 -6.58
C VAL A 19 -17.60 -11.56 -8.07
N VAL A 20 -16.87 -12.34 -8.86
CA VAL A 20 -17.36 -12.77 -10.18
C VAL A 20 -17.71 -14.25 -10.08
N ALA A 21 -19.01 -14.54 -10.00
CA ALA A 21 -19.59 -15.75 -10.54
C ALA A 21 -21.07 -15.52 -10.84
N ALA A 22 -21.38 -15.56 -12.14
CA ALA A 22 -22.70 -15.38 -12.71
C ALA A 22 -23.77 -16.29 -12.09
N GLY A 23 -24.84 -15.66 -11.62
CA GLY A 23 -26.13 -16.29 -11.39
C GLY A 23 -27.17 -15.18 -11.43
N LEU A 24 -28.04 -15.20 -12.44
CA LEU A 24 -29.15 -14.24 -12.61
C LEU A 24 -29.83 -13.93 -11.26
N ALA A 25 -29.56 -12.75 -10.71
CA ALA A 25 -30.29 -12.19 -9.58
C ALA A 25 -30.94 -10.89 -10.08
N LEU A 26 -32.27 -10.84 -9.95
CA LEU A 26 -33.10 -9.68 -10.26
C LEU A 26 -32.63 -8.45 -9.45
N PRO A 27 -32.77 -7.22 -9.97
CA PRO A 27 -32.38 -6.02 -9.23
C PRO A 27 -33.20 -5.90 -7.93
N ALA A 28 -32.51 -5.66 -6.81
CA ALA A 28 -33.15 -5.24 -5.57
C ALA A 28 -33.79 -3.84 -5.77
N PRO A 29 -34.95 -3.56 -5.16
CA PRO A 29 -35.60 -2.27 -5.34
C PRO A 29 -34.76 -1.15 -4.72
N ALA A 30 -34.64 -0.04 -5.45
CA ALA A 30 -34.02 1.20 -4.97
C ALA A 30 -34.69 1.64 -3.64
N ARG A 31 -33.87 2.04 -2.67
CA ARG A 31 -34.34 2.54 -1.37
C ARG A 31 -34.54 4.05 -1.50
N ALA A 32 -35.78 4.51 -1.42
CA ALA A 32 -36.11 5.93 -1.42
C ALA A 32 -36.46 6.40 0.00
N PHE A 33 -35.90 7.55 0.40
CA PHE A 33 -36.20 8.26 1.64
C PHE A 33 -36.65 9.65 1.25
N ALA A 34 -37.87 10.06 1.61
CA ALA A 34 -38.45 11.36 1.25
C ALA A 34 -38.90 12.11 2.50
N ASP A 35 -38.59 13.41 2.59
CA ASP A 35 -38.91 14.32 3.70
C ASP A 35 -38.39 13.86 5.08
N GLU A 36 -37.22 13.19 5.10
CA GLU A 36 -36.59 12.69 6.32
C GLU A 36 -35.22 13.38 6.57
N LEU A 37 -34.93 13.67 7.84
CA LEU A 37 -33.58 14.03 8.29
C LEU A 37 -32.79 12.73 8.46
N LEU A 38 -31.80 12.52 7.61
CA LEU A 38 -31.00 11.30 7.56
C LEU A 38 -29.64 11.55 8.22
N ALA A 39 -29.14 10.54 8.93
CA ALA A 39 -27.77 10.53 9.40
C ALA A 39 -26.82 10.33 8.21
N SER A 40 -25.64 10.95 8.25
CA SER A 40 -24.66 10.79 7.18
C SER A 40 -24.28 9.32 6.98
N SER A 41 -24.18 8.56 8.07
CA SER A 41 -23.86 7.13 8.03
C SER A 41 -24.83 6.26 7.24
N ASP A 42 -26.06 6.71 7.01
CA ASP A 42 -27.07 5.95 6.29
C ASP A 42 -27.07 6.22 4.78
N VAL A 43 -26.46 7.32 4.35
CA VAL A 43 -26.61 7.87 2.99
C VAL A 43 -25.28 8.01 2.27
N ILE A 44 -24.22 8.41 2.97
CA ILE A 44 -22.93 8.69 2.36
C ILE A 44 -21.89 7.62 2.70
N ASP A 45 -20.99 7.36 1.76
CA ASP A 45 -19.80 6.54 1.98
C ASP A 45 -18.61 7.40 2.41
N PHE A 46 -18.41 8.57 1.78
CA PHE A 46 -17.40 9.53 2.22
C PHE A 46 -17.71 10.99 1.85
N LEU A 47 -17.08 11.91 2.57
CA LEU A 47 -16.99 13.34 2.30
C LEU A 47 -15.52 13.71 2.10
N TYR A 48 -15.19 14.41 1.01
CA TYR A 48 -13.83 14.87 0.70
C TYR A 48 -13.82 16.38 0.49
N ILE A 49 -12.81 17.05 1.05
CA ILE A 49 -12.54 18.49 0.90
C ILE A 49 -11.10 18.62 0.39
N ASP A 50 -10.94 19.27 -0.75
CA ASP A 50 -9.68 19.35 -1.54
C ASP A 50 -8.54 20.11 -0.84
N CYS A 51 -8.85 21.14 -0.05
CA CYS A 51 -7.85 21.93 0.66
C CYS A 51 -8.32 22.18 2.09
N SER A 52 -7.59 21.66 3.06
CA SER A 52 -7.80 21.93 4.48
C SER A 52 -7.47 23.38 4.84
N THR A 53 -6.55 24.01 4.09
CA THR A 53 -6.27 25.44 4.16
C THR A 53 -6.07 26.05 2.76
N LEU A 54 -6.77 27.13 2.44
CA LEU A 54 -6.62 27.86 1.16
C LEU A 54 -6.61 29.38 1.34
N THR A 55 -6.23 30.13 0.31
CA THR A 55 -6.41 31.59 0.31
C THR A 55 -7.87 31.91 0.01
N ALA A 56 -8.47 32.85 0.75
CA ALA A 56 -9.80 33.36 0.41
C ALA A 56 -9.79 33.93 -1.03
N GLY A 57 -10.70 33.43 -1.87
CA GLY A 57 -10.79 33.70 -3.30
C GLY A 57 -10.25 32.58 -4.19
N ASP A 58 -9.48 31.63 -3.66
CA ASP A 58 -9.08 30.42 -4.37
C ASP A 58 -10.22 29.40 -4.42
N THR A 59 -10.17 28.49 -5.40
CA THR A 59 -11.21 27.46 -5.59
C THR A 59 -11.07 26.33 -4.59
N GLN A 60 -12.17 25.96 -3.96
CA GLN A 60 -12.37 24.80 -3.10
C GLN A 60 -13.28 23.80 -3.80
N ASN A 61 -12.82 22.56 -3.95
CA ASN A 61 -13.66 21.44 -4.36
C ASN A 61 -14.10 20.60 -3.14
N ILE A 62 -15.36 20.18 -3.13
CA ILE A 62 -15.93 19.28 -2.12
C ILE A 62 -16.66 18.16 -2.86
N VAL A 63 -16.37 16.92 -2.49
CA VAL A 63 -17.02 15.73 -3.07
C VAL A 63 -17.78 14.98 -1.99
N VAL A 64 -19.03 14.64 -2.28
CA VAL A 64 -19.84 13.74 -1.44
C VAL A 64 -20.14 12.47 -2.22
N SER A 65 -19.72 11.32 -1.70
CA SER A 65 -20.04 10.02 -2.28
C SER A 65 -21.23 9.39 -1.57
N LEU A 66 -22.22 8.99 -2.34
CA LEU A 66 -23.45 8.33 -1.91
C LEU A 66 -23.26 6.81 -1.93
N LYS A 67 -23.94 6.13 -1.01
CA LYS A 67 -24.03 4.66 -1.01
C LYS A 67 -24.70 4.13 -2.26
N GLU A 68 -24.24 2.97 -2.74
CA GLU A 68 -24.82 2.30 -3.91
C GLU A 68 -26.34 2.08 -3.78
N GLY A 69 -27.06 2.29 -4.89
CA GLY A 69 -28.50 2.07 -5.00
C GLY A 69 -29.38 3.26 -4.60
N LEU A 70 -28.78 4.41 -4.30
CA LEU A 70 -29.48 5.69 -4.17
C LEU A 70 -29.58 6.37 -5.54
N THR A 71 -30.72 7.02 -5.79
CA THR A 71 -30.95 7.82 -7.00
C THR A 71 -31.37 9.23 -6.61
N PHE A 72 -30.90 10.22 -7.33
CA PHE A 72 -31.21 11.63 -7.08
C PHE A 72 -31.44 12.35 -8.41
N GLN A 73 -32.21 13.43 -8.37
CA GLN A 73 -32.47 14.36 -9.48
C GLN A 73 -31.64 15.63 -9.34
N ASP A 74 -31.36 16.07 -8.11
CA ASP A 74 -30.59 17.28 -7.83
C ASP A 74 -29.99 17.22 -6.41
N ALA A 75 -28.99 18.05 -6.14
CA ALA A 75 -28.37 18.16 -4.83
C ALA A 75 -27.85 19.56 -4.52
N SER A 76 -27.84 19.94 -3.24
CA SER A 76 -27.19 21.17 -2.77
C SER A 76 -26.48 20.94 -1.44
N LEU A 77 -25.34 21.59 -1.24
CA LEU A 77 -24.50 21.42 -0.06
C LEU A 77 -24.52 22.70 0.79
N GLN A 78 -24.74 22.58 2.10
CA GLN A 78 -24.69 23.70 3.02
C GLN A 78 -23.33 23.78 3.72
N VAL A 79 -22.72 24.95 3.70
CA VAL A 79 -21.43 25.25 4.36
C VAL A 79 -21.59 26.49 5.25
N HIS A 80 -21.12 26.41 6.49
CA HIS A 80 -21.19 27.47 7.48
C HIS A 80 -19.81 28.06 7.73
N ASN A 81 -19.63 29.38 7.62
CA ASN A 81 -18.42 30.05 8.11
C ASN A 81 -18.61 30.39 9.61
N SER A 82 -17.88 29.69 10.47
CA SER A 82 -17.96 29.80 11.94
C SER A 82 -17.54 31.17 12.46
N ASP A 83 -16.68 31.90 11.73
CA ASP A 83 -16.15 33.20 12.16
C ASP A 83 -17.08 34.35 11.80
N THR A 84 -17.70 34.29 10.62
CA THR A 84 -18.66 35.32 10.16
C THR A 84 -20.11 34.97 10.49
N ALA A 85 -20.37 33.74 10.93
CA ALA A 85 -21.68 33.13 11.10
C ALA A 85 -22.54 33.17 9.82
N GLU A 86 -21.90 33.05 8.66
CA GLU A 86 -22.55 33.06 7.35
C GLU A 86 -22.84 31.63 6.88
N ASP A 87 -24.09 31.36 6.49
CA ASP A 87 -24.50 30.11 5.85
C ASP A 87 -24.49 30.26 4.33
N LEU A 88 -23.85 29.33 3.65
CA LEU A 88 -23.68 29.28 2.20
C LEU A 88 -24.32 27.99 1.66
N THR A 89 -25.13 28.13 0.60
CA THR A 89 -25.64 27.00 -0.17
C THR A 89 -24.86 26.88 -1.47
N LEU A 90 -24.25 25.74 -1.69
CA LEU A 90 -23.51 25.41 -2.90
C LEU A 90 -24.38 24.55 -3.82
N ASP A 91 -24.53 25.00 -5.06
CA ASP A 91 -25.21 24.24 -6.10
C ASP A 91 -24.30 23.12 -6.62
N LEU A 92 -24.90 22.02 -7.07
CA LEU A 92 -24.18 20.90 -7.67
C LEU A 92 -23.40 21.35 -8.91
N ALA A 93 -22.09 21.19 -8.89
CA ALA A 93 -21.20 21.54 -10.00
C ALA A 93 -21.08 20.39 -11.01
N GLY A 94 -21.20 19.15 -10.57
CA GLY A 94 -21.23 17.96 -11.41
C GLY A 94 -21.54 16.70 -10.61
N SER A 95 -21.92 15.61 -11.28
CA SER A 95 -22.23 14.36 -10.58
C SER A 95 -22.09 13.12 -11.46
N THR A 96 -21.94 11.97 -10.81
CA THR A 96 -22.15 10.62 -11.35
C THR A 96 -23.28 9.93 -10.57
N ASP A 97 -23.55 8.65 -10.83
CA ASP A 97 -24.59 7.88 -10.12
C ASP A 97 -24.34 7.79 -8.59
N VAL A 98 -23.08 7.90 -8.14
CA VAL A 98 -22.69 7.72 -6.73
C VAL A 98 -21.84 8.86 -6.17
N SER A 99 -21.52 9.89 -6.95
CA SER A 99 -20.64 10.98 -6.51
C SER A 99 -21.19 12.35 -6.90
N LEU A 100 -21.12 13.30 -5.98
CA LEU A 100 -21.58 14.68 -6.13
C LEU A 100 -20.40 15.63 -5.95
N LEU A 101 -20.15 16.51 -6.91
CA LEU A 101 -19.10 17.53 -6.87
C LEU A 101 -19.73 18.90 -6.62
N PHE A 102 -19.18 19.61 -5.64
CA PHE A 102 -19.46 21.01 -5.33
C PHE A 102 -18.16 21.80 -5.44
N THR A 103 -18.22 22.95 -6.10
CA THR A 103 -17.05 23.82 -6.31
C THR A 103 -17.40 25.25 -5.96
N PHE A 104 -16.58 25.91 -5.14
CA PHE A 104 -16.80 27.31 -4.77
C PHE A 104 -15.51 28.00 -4.35
N ALA A 105 -15.50 29.34 -4.34
CA ALA A 105 -14.37 30.13 -3.87
C ALA A 105 -14.77 30.94 -2.63
N PRO A 106 -14.22 30.66 -1.43
CA PRO A 106 -14.56 31.36 -0.20
C PRO A 106 -14.25 32.86 -0.29
N ALA A 107 -15.27 33.71 -0.19
CA ALA A 107 -15.10 35.17 -0.34
C ALA A 107 -14.46 35.85 0.88
N THR A 108 -14.62 35.26 2.06
CA THR A 108 -14.09 35.78 3.34
C THR A 108 -13.17 34.79 4.00
N VAL A 109 -12.25 35.29 4.82
CA VAL A 109 -11.42 34.46 5.69
C VAL A 109 -12.27 33.82 6.79
N GLY A 110 -11.83 32.68 7.29
CA GLY A 110 -12.38 32.02 8.46
C GLY A 110 -12.45 30.50 8.34
N GLU A 111 -12.94 29.85 9.39
CA GLU A 111 -13.20 28.42 9.41
C GLU A 111 -14.57 28.11 8.80
N TYR A 112 -14.58 27.29 7.75
CA TYR A 112 -15.78 26.83 7.07
C TYR A 112 -16.07 25.39 7.47
N VAL A 113 -17.35 25.06 7.69
CA VAL A 113 -17.83 23.76 8.14
C VAL A 113 -18.96 23.30 7.23
N VAL A 114 -18.79 22.18 6.53
CA VAL A 114 -19.85 21.51 5.78
C VAL A 114 -20.88 20.98 6.78
N SER A 115 -22.14 21.37 6.61
CA SER A 115 -23.18 21.16 7.63
C SER A 115 -24.22 20.13 7.21
N SER A 116 -24.70 20.18 5.97
CA SER A 116 -25.70 19.23 5.47
C SER A 116 -25.68 19.12 3.95
N LEU A 117 -26.18 18.00 3.43
CA LEU A 117 -26.46 17.77 2.01
C LEU A 117 -27.97 17.64 1.82
N SER A 118 -28.54 18.44 0.93
CA SER A 118 -29.91 18.24 0.48
C SER A 118 -29.93 17.45 -0.83
N LEU A 119 -30.69 16.36 -0.84
CA LEU A 119 -30.90 15.50 -2.01
C LEU A 119 -32.35 15.62 -2.47
N VAL A 120 -32.57 15.92 -3.74
CA VAL A 120 -33.90 15.85 -4.37
C VAL A 120 -34.01 14.52 -5.09
N THR A 121 -35.01 13.72 -4.75
CA THR A 121 -35.30 12.43 -5.40
C THR A 121 -36.65 12.49 -6.09
N GLU A 122 -37.05 11.43 -6.82
CA GLU A 122 -38.41 11.37 -7.41
C GLU A 122 -39.51 11.39 -6.34
N ASP A 123 -39.22 10.89 -5.14
CA ASP A 123 -40.17 10.74 -4.04
C ASP A 123 -40.24 11.96 -3.09
N GLY A 124 -39.28 12.89 -3.18
CA GLY A 124 -39.23 14.09 -2.37
C GLY A 124 -37.82 14.59 -2.05
N GLN A 125 -37.72 15.63 -1.22
CA GLN A 125 -36.44 16.19 -0.79
C GLN A 125 -36.02 15.55 0.54
N SER A 126 -34.75 15.20 0.67
CA SER A 126 -34.16 14.67 1.91
C SER A 126 -32.98 15.52 2.33
N LEU A 127 -32.74 15.57 3.65
CA LEU A 127 -31.64 16.33 4.23
C LEU A 127 -30.74 15.36 5.00
N VAL A 128 -29.49 15.30 4.61
CA VAL A 128 -28.45 14.53 5.28
C VAL A 128 -27.69 15.48 6.21
N ASP A 129 -27.71 15.19 7.50
CA ASP A 129 -26.96 15.94 8.52
C ASP A 129 -25.55 15.36 8.67
N PHE A 130 -24.53 16.22 8.63
CA PHE A 130 -23.13 15.83 8.85
C PHE A 130 -22.65 16.07 10.29
N SER A 131 -23.56 16.39 11.22
CA SER A 131 -23.20 16.59 12.63
C SER A 131 -22.64 15.34 13.32
N ASP A 132 -22.93 14.16 12.78
CA ASP A 132 -22.40 12.85 13.19
C ASP A 132 -21.00 12.54 12.62
N CYS A 133 -20.52 13.30 11.62
CA CYS A 133 -19.13 13.26 11.18
C CYS A 133 -18.22 13.94 12.21
N ASP A 134 -16.95 13.58 12.27
CA ASP A 134 -15.97 14.34 13.06
C ASP A 134 -15.74 15.72 12.41
N GLY A 135 -15.77 16.77 13.24
CA GLY A 135 -15.69 18.17 12.82
C GLY A 135 -14.42 18.49 12.03
N SER A 136 -13.32 17.79 12.30
CA SER A 136 -12.05 17.97 11.59
C SER A 136 -12.08 17.50 10.13
N TYR A 137 -12.99 16.60 9.76
CA TYR A 137 -13.10 16.08 8.38
C TYR A 137 -14.14 16.79 7.53
N ARG A 138 -14.92 17.68 8.13
CA ARG A 138 -15.93 18.48 7.42
C ARG A 138 -15.63 19.98 7.48
N SER A 139 -14.42 20.36 7.89
CA SER A 139 -14.02 21.76 8.00
C SER A 139 -12.74 22.07 7.23
N PHE A 140 -12.58 23.34 6.84
CA PHE A 140 -11.38 23.89 6.21
C PHE A 140 -11.22 25.37 6.56
N THR A 141 -10.01 25.91 6.40
CA THR A 141 -9.69 27.30 6.75
C THR A 141 -9.37 28.14 5.51
N ALA A 142 -10.11 29.24 5.29
CA ALA A 142 -9.73 30.25 4.33
C ALA A 142 -8.91 31.36 5.01
N THR A 143 -7.68 31.61 4.53
CA THR A 143 -6.78 32.61 5.11
C THR A 143 -6.58 33.80 4.18
N SER A 144 -6.10 34.93 4.73
CA SER A 144 -5.70 36.07 3.90
C SER A 144 -4.36 35.77 3.20
N ALA A 145 -4.17 36.23 1.97
CA ALA A 145 -2.95 36.00 1.19
C ALA A 145 -1.64 36.39 1.92
N ILE A 146 -1.68 37.39 2.80
CA ILE A 146 -0.51 37.86 3.59
C ILE A 146 -0.20 36.90 4.75
N ALA A 147 -1.24 36.28 5.34
CA ALA A 147 -1.08 35.27 6.37
C ALA A 147 -0.57 33.96 5.76
N ALA A 148 -1.05 33.57 4.56
CA ALA A 148 -0.55 32.40 3.83
C ALA A 148 0.97 32.49 3.56
N MET A 149 1.48 33.67 3.14
CA MET A 149 2.94 33.90 2.97
C MET A 149 3.72 33.96 4.31
N SER A 150 3.07 34.22 5.44
CA SER A 150 3.71 34.26 6.76
C SER A 150 3.61 32.93 7.52
N LEU A 151 2.80 32.00 6.99
CA LEU A 151 2.64 30.62 7.43
C LEU A 151 3.57 29.65 6.69
N GLU A 152 4.45 30.15 5.80
CA GLU A 152 5.67 29.45 5.37
C GLU A 152 6.63 29.31 6.56
N VAL A 153 6.24 28.49 7.51
CA VAL A 153 7.08 27.94 8.56
C VAL A 153 7.85 26.79 7.91
N GLU A 154 9.17 26.77 8.08
CA GLU A 154 10.01 25.62 7.74
C GLU A 154 9.31 24.32 8.15
N PRO A 155 9.13 23.34 7.24
CA PRO A 155 8.23 22.23 7.47
C PRO A 155 8.73 21.39 8.64
N THR A 156 7.96 21.38 9.73
CA THR A 156 7.90 20.22 10.61
C THR A 156 7.03 19.19 9.90
N SER A 157 7.61 18.01 9.68
CA SER A 157 7.21 17.03 8.66
C SER A 157 5.91 16.25 8.93
N ASP A 158 4.73 16.87 8.97
CA ASP A 158 3.47 16.08 9.02
C ASP A 158 2.16 16.77 8.58
N ASP A 159 2.18 17.79 7.70
CA ASP A 159 0.92 18.37 7.17
C ASP A 159 0.98 18.48 5.63
N SER A 160 0.94 17.33 4.94
CA SER A 160 0.73 17.29 3.49
C SER A 160 -0.72 16.89 3.18
N GLU A 161 -1.44 17.80 2.53
CA GLU A 161 -2.80 17.63 2.02
C GLU A 161 -2.93 16.34 1.16
N PRO A 162 -4.03 15.57 1.28
CA PRO A 162 -4.25 14.38 0.44
C PRO A 162 -4.60 14.78 -1.00
N THR A 163 -3.82 14.32 -1.97
CA THR A 163 -4.08 14.50 -3.40
C THR A 163 -4.99 13.40 -3.94
N LEU A 164 -5.99 13.77 -4.73
CA LEU A 164 -6.98 12.86 -5.28
C LEU A 164 -6.62 12.48 -6.73
N GLU A 165 -6.42 11.19 -6.98
CA GLU A 165 -6.19 10.67 -8.33
C GLU A 165 -7.50 10.11 -8.90
N VAL A 166 -7.82 10.53 -10.13
CA VAL A 166 -9.07 10.20 -10.82
C VAL A 166 -8.79 9.09 -11.83
N TYR A 167 -9.52 7.99 -11.76
CA TYR A 167 -9.38 6.88 -12.70
C TYR A 167 -10.69 6.64 -13.46
N SER A 168 -10.56 6.47 -14.78
CA SER A 168 -11.58 5.90 -15.66
C SER A 168 -11.22 4.47 -16.00
N ALA A 169 -12.11 3.70 -16.62
CA ALA A 169 -11.74 2.43 -17.22
C ALA A 169 -12.20 2.35 -18.67
N ASP A 170 -11.34 1.80 -19.51
CA ASP A 170 -11.54 1.70 -20.96
C ASP A 170 -12.53 0.59 -21.35
N GLU A 171 -12.73 0.39 -22.67
CA GLU A 171 -13.64 -0.61 -23.23
C GLU A 171 -13.32 -2.06 -22.78
N ASP A 172 -12.08 -2.33 -22.35
CA ASP A 172 -11.61 -3.63 -21.89
C ASP A 172 -11.61 -3.76 -20.34
N GLY A 173 -11.95 -2.68 -19.63
CA GLY A 173 -12.04 -2.64 -18.17
C GLY A 173 -10.72 -2.38 -17.46
N GLU A 174 -9.69 -1.91 -18.16
CA GLU A 174 -8.42 -1.48 -17.56
C GLU A 174 -8.51 -0.03 -17.08
N THR A 175 -7.94 0.24 -15.91
CA THR A 175 -8.00 1.56 -15.26
C THR A 175 -6.99 2.54 -15.86
N ILE A 176 -7.45 3.71 -16.27
CA ILE A 176 -6.66 4.82 -16.83
C ILE A 176 -6.78 6.02 -15.90
N GLN A 177 -5.64 6.55 -15.46
CA GLN A 177 -5.56 7.77 -14.66
C GLN A 177 -5.84 9.00 -15.54
N LEU A 178 -6.59 9.96 -15.00
CA LEU A 178 -6.98 11.20 -15.67
C LEU A 178 -6.29 12.39 -15.02
N ASP A 179 -5.99 13.42 -15.84
CA ASP A 179 -5.24 14.60 -15.39
C ASP A 179 -6.10 15.51 -14.49
N SER A 180 -7.43 15.37 -14.53
CA SER A 180 -8.34 16.14 -13.68
C SER A 180 -9.72 15.49 -13.53
N ILE A 181 -10.42 15.88 -12.46
CA ILE A 181 -11.83 15.51 -12.21
C ILE A 181 -12.74 16.02 -13.36
N GLU A 182 -12.45 17.20 -13.90
CA GLU A 182 -13.21 17.81 -15.00
C GLU A 182 -13.09 16.98 -16.29
N GLU A 183 -11.92 16.41 -16.56
CA GLU A 183 -11.68 15.56 -17.73
C GLU A 183 -12.49 14.26 -17.66
N GLY A 184 -12.56 13.62 -16.48
CA GLY A 184 -13.34 12.40 -16.27
C GLY A 184 -14.85 12.58 -16.41
N ILE A 185 -15.36 13.78 -16.13
CA ILE A 185 -16.76 14.12 -16.34
C ILE A 185 -17.01 14.45 -17.82
N SER A 186 -16.07 15.11 -18.49
CA SER A 186 -16.21 15.48 -19.91
C SER A 186 -16.18 14.29 -20.88
N SER A 187 -15.43 13.23 -20.56
CA SER A 187 -15.32 12.01 -21.38
C SER A 187 -16.56 11.12 -21.31
N SER A 188 -17.26 11.12 -20.16
CA SER A 188 -18.52 10.35 -19.98
C SER A 188 -19.75 11.00 -20.63
N ALA A 189 -19.74 12.32 -20.85
CA ALA A 189 -20.85 13.04 -21.47
C ALA A 189 -20.88 12.99 -23.01
N ALA A 190 -19.80 12.53 -23.65
CA ALA A 190 -19.63 12.58 -25.11
C ALA A 190 -20.14 11.33 -25.86
N GLU A 191 -20.33 10.18 -25.19
CA GLU A 191 -20.73 8.93 -25.86
C GLU A 191 -22.13 8.47 -25.48
N THR A 192 -22.98 8.41 -26.50
CA THR A 192 -24.39 8.04 -26.37
C THR A 192 -24.53 6.53 -26.25
N SER A 193 -25.00 6.06 -25.09
CA SER A 193 -25.65 4.75 -24.89
C SER A 193 -24.79 3.50 -25.16
N ALA A 194 -23.79 3.24 -24.31
CA ALA A 194 -23.39 1.90 -23.90
C ALA A 194 -22.56 1.99 -22.60
N THR A 195 -22.95 1.19 -21.59
CA THR A 195 -22.21 0.83 -20.35
C THR A 195 -21.10 1.79 -19.91
N VAL A 196 -21.46 2.83 -19.14
CA VAL A 196 -20.49 3.73 -18.50
C VAL A 196 -19.80 2.98 -17.35
N THR A 197 -18.50 2.77 -17.51
CA THR A 197 -17.62 2.09 -16.56
C THR A 197 -17.39 2.94 -15.31
N THR A 198 -17.40 2.30 -14.14
CA THR A 198 -17.20 2.86 -12.80
C THR A 198 -15.92 3.71 -12.70
N MET A 199 -16.05 4.97 -12.27
CA MET A 199 -14.92 5.80 -11.86
C MET A 199 -14.53 5.45 -10.42
N SER A 200 -13.25 5.13 -10.19
CA SER A 200 -12.72 4.84 -8.85
C SER A 200 -11.76 5.97 -8.46
N MET A 201 -11.99 6.60 -7.31
CA MET A 201 -11.13 7.66 -6.76
C MET A 201 -10.41 7.12 -5.54
N ARG A 202 -9.07 7.17 -5.55
CA ARG A 202 -8.23 6.67 -4.44
C ARG A 202 -7.58 7.86 -3.73
N SER A 203 -7.80 7.98 -2.43
CA SER A 203 -7.06 8.92 -1.57
C SER A 203 -5.69 8.31 -1.28
N VAL A 204 -4.61 8.93 -1.81
CA VAL A 204 -3.25 8.55 -1.44
C VAL A 204 -2.87 9.34 -0.18
N SER A 205 -2.60 8.63 0.91
CA SER A 205 -2.00 9.21 2.11
C SER A 205 -0.59 9.68 1.76
N SER A 206 -0.36 10.98 1.79
CA SER A 206 0.96 11.63 1.71
C SER A 206 1.86 11.32 2.92
N LYS A 207 1.30 10.76 4.01
CA LYS A 207 2.06 10.29 5.16
C LYS A 207 2.79 9.00 4.79
N ASN A 208 4.12 9.05 4.87
CA ASN A 208 4.98 7.88 4.76
C ASN A 208 4.63 6.87 5.87
N LEU A 209 4.05 5.74 5.46
CA LEU A 209 3.66 4.62 6.31
C LEU A 209 4.91 3.97 6.92
N VAL A 210 4.97 3.83 8.24
CA VAL A 210 6.06 3.08 8.89
C VAL A 210 5.56 1.67 9.26
N VAL A 211 6.07 0.65 8.57
CA VAL A 211 5.75 -0.77 8.84
C VAL A 211 6.87 -1.38 9.68
N ALA A 212 6.53 -1.82 10.89
CA ALA A 212 7.44 -2.62 11.71
C ALA A 212 7.24 -4.11 11.42
N LEU A 213 8.27 -4.77 10.88
CA LEU A 213 8.28 -6.22 10.72
C LEU A 213 8.99 -6.85 11.92
N ASP A 214 8.33 -7.80 12.55
CA ASP A 214 8.84 -8.55 13.69
C ASP A 214 9.10 -10.01 13.29
N PRO A 215 10.32 -10.36 12.84
CA PRO A 215 10.68 -11.75 12.63
C PRO A 215 10.59 -12.50 13.96
N GLY A 216 9.65 -13.45 14.04
CA GLY A 216 9.42 -14.26 15.22
C GLY A 216 10.68 -15.02 15.63
N HIS A 217 10.94 -15.09 16.93
CA HIS A 217 12.12 -15.72 17.51
C HIS A 217 13.45 -15.00 17.17
N VAL A 218 14.58 -15.44 17.74
CA VAL A 218 15.95 -14.90 17.56
C VAL A 218 16.97 -15.98 17.94
N ALA A 219 18.28 -15.74 17.80
CA ALA A 219 19.34 -16.72 18.05
C ALA A 219 19.25 -17.51 19.38
N VAL A 220 18.62 -16.96 20.43
CA VAL A 220 18.44 -17.63 21.73
C VAL A 220 17.29 -18.64 21.79
N SER A 221 16.36 -18.60 20.83
CA SER A 221 15.22 -19.51 20.72
C SER A 221 15.00 -19.84 19.25
N SER A 222 15.16 -21.09 18.84
CA SER A 222 14.94 -21.47 17.43
C SER A 222 13.48 -21.40 16.99
N GLY A 223 12.55 -21.18 17.93
CA GLY A 223 11.14 -21.48 17.74
C GLY A 223 10.91 -22.97 17.47
N ALA A 224 9.85 -23.27 16.73
CA ALA A 224 9.56 -24.62 16.29
C ALA A 224 10.69 -25.16 15.38
N VAL A 225 10.96 -26.47 15.51
CA VAL A 225 11.88 -27.20 14.63
C VAL A 225 11.05 -28.14 13.77
N GLY A 226 11.09 -27.92 12.47
CA GLY A 226 10.31 -28.64 11.49
C GLY A 226 11.10 -29.68 10.69
N VAL A 227 10.59 -29.97 9.50
CA VAL A 227 11.17 -30.97 8.58
C VAL A 227 12.63 -30.64 8.27
N ASN A 228 13.48 -31.68 8.20
CA ASN A 228 14.92 -31.59 7.96
C ASN A 228 15.71 -30.73 8.96
N GLY A 229 15.18 -30.50 10.17
CA GLY A 229 15.83 -29.65 11.18
C GLY A 229 15.74 -28.16 10.86
N THR A 230 14.86 -27.76 9.94
CA THR A 230 14.59 -26.35 9.63
C THR A 230 14.04 -25.66 10.87
N THR A 231 14.59 -24.51 11.23
CA THR A 231 14.17 -23.75 12.41
C THR A 231 13.28 -22.59 12.00
N GLU A 232 12.24 -22.34 12.78
CA GLU A 232 11.31 -21.21 12.58
C GLU A 232 12.07 -19.89 12.52
N ALA A 233 12.96 -19.62 13.48
CA ALA A 233 13.76 -18.39 13.52
C ALA A 233 14.56 -18.12 12.22
N SER A 234 15.00 -19.17 11.52
CA SER A 234 15.73 -19.00 10.25
C SER A 234 14.80 -18.62 9.09
N CYS A 235 13.58 -19.17 9.08
CA CYS A 235 12.58 -18.89 8.06
C CYS A 235 11.95 -17.52 8.27
N THR A 236 11.52 -17.19 9.49
CA THR A 236 10.88 -15.91 9.82
C THR A 236 11.81 -14.72 9.52
N TRP A 237 13.10 -14.84 9.81
CA TRP A 237 14.11 -13.85 9.44
C TRP A 237 14.19 -13.62 7.92
N LYS A 238 14.17 -14.70 7.12
CA LYS A 238 14.21 -14.60 5.66
C LYS A 238 12.93 -13.99 5.10
N ILE A 239 11.76 -14.47 5.55
CA ILE A 239 10.46 -13.94 5.15
C ILE A 239 10.39 -12.44 5.46
N ALA A 240 10.81 -12.00 6.65
CA ALA A 240 10.84 -10.59 7.03
C ALA A 240 11.74 -9.74 6.11
N GLN A 241 12.92 -10.23 5.74
CA GLN A 241 13.80 -9.52 4.81
C GLN A 241 13.19 -9.41 3.41
N TYR A 242 12.53 -10.47 2.93
CA TYR A 242 11.88 -10.44 1.62
C TYR A 242 10.64 -9.55 1.61
N CYS A 243 9.81 -9.59 2.67
CA CYS A 243 8.70 -8.66 2.85
C CYS A 243 9.18 -7.21 2.91
N LYS A 244 10.26 -6.94 3.65
CA LYS A 244 10.90 -5.62 3.67
C LYS A 244 11.34 -5.17 2.28
N ALA A 245 12.08 -6.01 1.55
CA ALA A 245 12.60 -5.67 0.24
C ALA A 245 11.47 -5.38 -0.77
N GLU A 246 10.37 -6.14 -0.71
CA GLU A 246 9.20 -5.92 -1.54
C GLU A 246 8.45 -4.64 -1.14
N LEU A 247 8.22 -4.39 0.16
CA LEU A 247 7.60 -3.15 0.64
C LEU A 247 8.40 -1.90 0.25
N GLU A 248 9.72 -1.97 0.25
CA GLU A 248 10.60 -0.87 -0.17
C GLU A 248 10.52 -0.56 -1.69
N THR A 249 9.76 -1.34 -2.47
CA THR A 249 9.42 -1.01 -3.86
C THR A 249 8.19 -0.10 -3.99
N TYR A 250 7.48 0.15 -2.90
CA TYR A 250 6.30 1.00 -2.84
C TYR A 250 6.63 2.42 -2.41
N GLN A 251 5.80 3.38 -2.85
CA GLN A 251 5.86 4.77 -2.45
C GLN A 251 5.36 4.95 -1.03
N ASN A 252 5.85 6.01 -0.37
CA ASN A 252 5.36 6.46 0.93
C ASN A 252 5.34 5.32 1.98
N VAL A 253 6.35 4.45 1.98
CA VAL A 253 6.51 3.43 3.01
C VAL A 253 7.96 3.32 3.47
N SER A 254 8.14 3.18 4.78
CA SER A 254 9.40 2.89 5.45
C SER A 254 9.25 1.63 6.28
N VAL A 255 10.24 0.74 6.20
CA VAL A 255 10.17 -0.56 6.88
C VAL A 255 11.27 -0.68 7.92
N VAL A 256 10.90 -1.01 9.16
CA VAL A 256 11.83 -1.24 10.27
C VAL A 256 11.74 -2.67 10.77
N LEU A 257 12.87 -3.27 11.14
CA LEU A 257 12.90 -4.57 11.80
C LEU A 257 12.96 -4.38 13.33
N THR A 258 12.13 -5.09 14.08
CA THR A 258 12.11 -5.00 15.56
C THR A 258 13.32 -5.68 16.21
N VAL A 259 14.02 -6.57 15.49
CA VAL A 259 15.19 -7.33 15.96
C VAL A 259 16.23 -7.52 14.86
N SER A 260 17.44 -7.90 15.24
CA SER A 260 18.47 -8.41 14.32
C SER A 260 18.68 -9.92 14.47
N GLN A 261 19.16 -10.59 13.41
CA GLN A 261 19.29 -12.06 13.37
C GLN A 261 20.11 -12.64 14.54
N SER A 262 21.18 -11.95 14.94
CA SER A 262 22.12 -12.41 15.96
C SER A 262 21.77 -11.97 17.38
N GLU A 263 20.64 -11.30 17.56
CA GLU A 263 20.30 -10.68 18.82
C GLU A 263 19.93 -11.70 19.91
N ALA A 264 20.36 -11.43 21.15
CA ALA A 264 20.05 -12.24 22.31
C ALA A 264 19.28 -11.40 23.34
N LEU A 265 17.96 -11.31 23.15
CA LEU A 265 17.08 -10.65 24.11
C LEU A 265 16.72 -11.58 25.27
N SER A 266 16.52 -11.01 26.46
CA SER A 266 16.10 -11.77 27.64
C SER A 266 14.63 -12.19 27.54
N SER A 267 14.35 -13.47 27.74
CA SER A 267 13.02 -14.07 27.54
C SER A 267 11.88 -13.43 28.33
N SER A 268 12.14 -12.75 29.46
CA SER A 268 11.10 -12.12 30.28
C SER A 268 10.68 -10.73 29.79
N THR A 269 11.47 -10.08 28.93
CA THR A 269 11.21 -8.70 28.46
C THR A 269 11.28 -8.54 26.94
N GLU A 270 11.72 -9.58 26.23
CA GLU A 270 11.93 -9.59 24.79
C GLU A 270 10.77 -9.00 23.99
N LEU A 271 9.55 -9.49 24.18
CA LEU A 271 8.39 -9.02 23.41
C LEU A 271 8.11 -7.53 23.64
N LYS A 272 8.30 -7.05 24.87
CA LYS A 272 8.10 -5.63 25.20
C LYS A 272 9.16 -4.75 24.54
N VAL A 273 10.41 -5.21 24.48
CA VAL A 273 11.50 -4.50 23.78
C VAL A 273 11.23 -4.42 22.27
N ARG A 274 10.75 -5.51 21.66
CA ARG A 274 10.38 -5.56 20.24
C ARG A 274 9.28 -4.54 19.89
N VAL A 275 8.21 -4.51 20.68
CA VAL A 275 7.15 -3.50 20.52
C VAL A 275 7.69 -2.09 20.74
N GLN A 276 8.50 -1.87 21.79
CA GLN A 276 9.02 -0.53 22.07
C GLN A 276 9.85 -0.01 20.89
N ARG A 277 10.62 -0.85 20.21
CA ARG A 277 11.35 -0.44 19.00
C ARG A 277 10.45 -0.03 17.85
N ALA A 278 9.33 -0.72 17.65
CA ALA A 278 8.34 -0.32 16.65
C ALA A 278 7.73 1.03 17.02
N VAL A 279 7.35 1.22 18.28
CA VAL A 279 6.82 2.51 18.79
C VAL A 279 7.84 3.63 18.66
N ASP A 280 9.10 3.39 19.05
CA ASP A 280 10.19 4.37 18.98
C ASP A 280 10.53 4.76 17.52
N ALA A 281 10.30 3.83 16.59
CA ALA A 281 10.45 4.07 15.15
C ALA A 281 9.26 4.82 14.54
N GLY A 282 8.19 5.08 15.31
CA GLY A 282 6.96 5.70 14.81
C GLY A 282 6.13 4.78 13.92
N ALA A 283 6.19 3.47 14.13
CA ALA A 283 5.42 2.51 13.34
C ALA A 283 3.91 2.79 13.39
N ASP A 284 3.25 2.74 12.23
CA ASP A 284 1.80 2.78 12.09
C ASP A 284 1.18 1.37 12.25
N VAL A 285 1.98 0.33 12.03
CA VAL A 285 1.59 -1.07 12.19
C VAL A 285 2.78 -1.97 12.50
N LEU A 286 2.52 -3.02 13.29
CA LEU A 286 3.47 -4.11 13.55
C LEU A 286 2.96 -5.44 12.98
N VAL A 287 3.76 -6.07 12.11
CA VAL A 287 3.46 -7.39 11.53
C VAL A 287 4.50 -8.38 12.04
N SER A 288 4.09 -9.27 12.93
CA SER A 288 4.93 -10.34 13.48
C SER A 288 4.82 -11.58 12.60
N LEU A 289 5.95 -12.16 12.21
CA LEU A 289 6.03 -13.22 11.19
C LEU A 289 6.48 -14.53 11.85
N HIS A 290 5.66 -15.57 11.73
CA HIS A 290 5.81 -16.85 12.44
C HIS A 290 5.50 -18.06 11.54
N LEU A 291 5.85 -19.26 12.05
CA LEU A 291 5.47 -20.54 11.47
C LEU A 291 4.85 -21.47 12.52
N ASN A 292 3.73 -22.07 12.17
CA ASN A 292 2.97 -22.89 13.09
C ASN A 292 3.56 -24.30 13.25
N SER A 293 3.17 -24.99 14.32
CA SER A 293 3.51 -26.40 14.57
C SER A 293 2.47 -27.07 15.47
N THR A 294 2.04 -28.29 15.12
CA THR A 294 1.06 -29.06 15.94
C THR A 294 1.66 -30.12 16.85
N SER A 295 2.99 -30.22 16.96
CA SER A 295 3.63 -31.21 17.84
C SER A 295 4.89 -30.65 18.50
N GLU A 296 5.09 -31.01 19.77
CA GLU A 296 6.38 -30.82 20.43
C GLU A 296 7.38 -31.84 19.86
N GLY A 297 8.58 -31.39 19.47
CA GLY A 297 9.70 -32.28 19.19
C GLY A 297 9.78 -32.89 17.78
N GLY A 298 9.32 -32.19 16.73
CA GLY A 298 9.66 -32.53 15.34
C GLY A 298 8.92 -33.75 14.77
N SER A 299 7.82 -34.18 15.39
CA SER A 299 6.93 -35.20 14.80
C SER A 299 6.11 -34.59 13.67
N SER A 300 5.87 -35.33 12.57
CA SER A 300 5.09 -34.84 11.43
C SER A 300 3.70 -34.36 11.88
N GLY A 301 3.47 -33.05 11.83
CA GLY A 301 2.17 -32.43 12.10
C GLY A 301 1.19 -32.70 10.95
N THR A 302 -0.10 -32.80 11.28
CA THR A 302 -1.16 -33.02 10.28
C THR A 302 -1.94 -31.75 9.93
N ALA A 303 -1.87 -30.69 10.74
CA ALA A 303 -2.44 -29.40 10.35
C ALA A 303 -1.54 -28.73 9.30
N TYR A 304 -2.17 -27.89 8.49
CA TYR A 304 -1.56 -27.19 7.37
C TYR A 304 -2.32 -25.88 7.13
N GLY A 305 -1.70 -24.95 6.39
CA GLY A 305 -2.27 -23.67 5.98
C GLY A 305 -1.86 -22.48 6.85
N ALA A 306 -2.31 -21.30 6.42
CA ALA A 306 -2.01 -20.01 7.02
C ALA A 306 -3.12 -19.53 7.96
N GLU A 307 -2.76 -18.91 9.08
CA GLU A 307 -3.69 -18.19 9.98
C GLU A 307 -3.08 -16.87 10.45
N VAL A 308 -3.91 -15.89 10.79
CA VAL A 308 -3.43 -14.61 11.35
C VAL A 308 -4.06 -14.38 12.72
N TRP A 309 -3.25 -14.13 13.75
CA TRP A 309 -3.76 -13.69 15.05
C TRP A 309 -3.85 -12.18 15.11
N VAL A 310 -5.01 -11.69 15.53
CA VAL A 310 -5.36 -10.26 15.61
C VAL A 310 -5.81 -9.91 17.02
N PRO A 311 -5.79 -8.62 17.42
CA PRO A 311 -6.36 -8.20 18.69
C PRO A 311 -7.82 -8.63 18.79
N TYR A 312 -8.28 -9.11 19.94
CA TYR A 312 -9.71 -9.43 20.11
C TYR A 312 -10.57 -8.16 20.19
N SER A 313 -11.89 -8.27 20.03
CA SER A 313 -12.85 -7.13 20.03
C SER A 313 -13.10 -6.51 21.42
N ALA A 314 -12.03 -6.06 22.09
CA ALA A 314 -12.05 -5.28 23.33
C ALA A 314 -12.35 -3.80 23.06
N ASP A 315 -13.02 -3.12 24.00
CA ASP A 315 -13.23 -1.66 23.94
C ASP A 315 -11.91 -0.87 24.00
N TYR A 316 -10.92 -1.37 24.78
CA TYR A 316 -9.62 -0.74 24.92
C TYR A 316 -8.90 -0.66 23.57
N ASN A 317 -8.62 0.55 23.07
CA ASN A 317 -7.99 0.79 21.77
C ASN A 317 -8.59 -0.09 20.65
N TYR A 318 -9.92 -0.07 20.53
CA TYR A 318 -10.72 -0.91 19.61
C TYR A 318 -10.26 -0.83 18.15
N GLU A 319 -9.80 0.33 17.68
CA GLU A 319 -9.29 0.51 16.31
C GLU A 319 -8.17 -0.46 15.94
N THR A 320 -7.36 -0.90 16.90
CA THR A 320 -6.30 -1.89 16.63
C THR A 320 -6.87 -3.25 16.23
N HIS A 321 -8.05 -3.63 16.73
CA HIS A 321 -8.77 -4.84 16.32
C HIS A 321 -9.28 -4.70 14.88
N VAL A 322 -9.92 -3.58 14.54
CA VAL A 322 -10.45 -3.30 13.20
C VAL A 322 -9.33 -3.36 12.16
N VAL A 323 -8.22 -2.67 12.41
CA VAL A 323 -7.05 -2.67 11.54
C VAL A 323 -6.44 -4.07 11.44
N GLY A 324 -6.27 -4.74 12.58
CA GLY A 324 -5.68 -6.07 12.63
C GLY A 324 -6.48 -7.10 11.83
N GLU A 325 -7.81 -7.09 11.95
CA GLU A 325 -8.68 -8.01 11.22
C GLU A 325 -8.65 -7.73 9.71
N ALA A 326 -8.79 -6.47 9.29
CA ALA A 326 -8.78 -6.11 7.88
C ALA A 326 -7.43 -6.39 7.21
N LEU A 327 -6.32 -5.99 7.85
CA LEU A 327 -4.98 -6.27 7.35
C LEU A 327 -4.68 -7.78 7.31
N GLY A 328 -5.05 -8.51 8.37
CA GLY A 328 -4.85 -9.95 8.45
C GLY A 328 -5.56 -10.69 7.32
N ASN A 329 -6.78 -10.26 6.96
CA ASN A 329 -7.52 -10.83 5.83
C ASN A 329 -6.86 -10.52 4.47
N GLN A 330 -6.30 -9.32 4.27
CA GLN A 330 -5.58 -8.99 3.04
C GLN A 330 -4.32 -9.85 2.86
N ILE A 331 -3.53 -10.03 3.91
CA ILE A 331 -2.35 -10.91 3.87
C ILE A 331 -2.77 -12.37 3.60
N LEU A 332 -3.81 -12.87 4.28
CA LEU A 332 -4.30 -14.24 4.04
C LEU A 332 -4.78 -14.45 2.60
N ALA A 333 -5.40 -13.45 1.97
CA ALA A 333 -5.82 -13.53 0.58
C ALA A 333 -4.63 -13.69 -0.37
N GLU A 334 -3.52 -12.97 -0.14
CA GLU A 334 -2.30 -13.12 -0.95
C GLU A 334 -1.61 -14.47 -0.71
N LEU A 335 -1.56 -14.94 0.53
CA LEU A 335 -1.03 -16.27 0.85
C LEU A 335 -1.87 -17.39 0.23
N GLU A 336 -3.19 -17.22 0.15
CA GLU A 336 -4.10 -18.17 -0.51
C GLU A 336 -3.83 -18.26 -2.02
N LYS A 337 -3.51 -17.16 -2.70
CA LYS A 337 -3.11 -17.16 -4.12
C LYS A 337 -1.85 -17.98 -4.38
N LEU A 338 -0.96 -18.13 -3.40
CA LEU A 338 0.21 -19.00 -3.49
C LEU A 338 -0.13 -20.49 -3.36
N GLY A 339 -1.35 -20.82 -2.90
CA GLY A 339 -1.87 -22.17 -2.70
C GLY A 339 -2.01 -22.60 -1.24
N LEU A 340 -1.71 -21.72 -0.27
CA LEU A 340 -1.87 -22.05 1.14
C LEU A 340 -3.36 -22.14 1.51
N SER A 341 -3.70 -23.11 2.37
CA SER A 341 -5.08 -23.17 2.90
C SER A 341 -5.31 -22.02 3.88
N ASN A 342 -6.29 -21.17 3.58
CA ASN A 342 -6.68 -20.05 4.41
C ASN A 342 -7.49 -20.54 5.63
N ARG A 343 -7.00 -20.27 6.84
CA ARG A 343 -7.63 -20.68 8.11
C ARG A 343 -8.25 -19.50 8.86
N GLY A 344 -8.30 -18.33 8.21
CA GLY A 344 -8.90 -17.11 8.72
C GLY A 344 -8.09 -16.38 9.79
N THR A 345 -8.61 -15.23 10.18
CA THR A 345 -8.15 -14.49 11.35
C THR A 345 -8.61 -15.17 12.64
N LYS A 346 -7.83 -15.01 13.70
CA LYS A 346 -8.09 -15.59 15.01
C LYS A 346 -7.84 -14.59 16.11
N VAL A 347 -8.61 -14.71 17.18
CA VAL A 347 -8.46 -13.89 18.38
C VAL A 347 -8.20 -14.78 19.59
N ARG A 348 -7.46 -14.27 20.55
CA ARG A 348 -7.23 -14.99 21.82
C ARG A 348 -7.12 -14.00 22.98
N PRO A 349 -8.19 -13.78 23.77
CA PRO A 349 -8.07 -13.04 25.01
C PRO A 349 -7.28 -13.85 26.06
N ASN A 350 -6.80 -13.16 27.10
CA ASN A 350 -6.25 -13.73 28.33
C ASN A 350 -7.35 -14.45 29.14
N ASP A 351 -7.83 -15.57 28.61
CA ASP A 351 -8.93 -16.41 29.11
C ASP A 351 -8.77 -16.90 30.56
N ARG A 352 -7.53 -16.96 31.04
CA ARG A 352 -7.21 -17.31 32.43
C ARG A 352 -7.29 -16.15 33.42
N HIS A 353 -7.58 -14.94 32.93
CA HIS A 353 -7.72 -13.71 33.73
C HIS A 353 -6.53 -13.47 34.68
N TYR A 354 -5.31 -13.70 34.19
CA TYR A 354 -4.13 -13.25 34.94
C TYR A 354 -4.09 -11.73 34.91
N THR A 355 -4.45 -11.09 36.03
CA THR A 355 -4.63 -9.63 36.11
C THR A 355 -3.39 -8.81 35.75
N GLN A 356 -2.20 -9.41 35.85
CA GLN A 356 -0.93 -8.82 35.39
C GLN A 356 -0.83 -8.66 33.85
N TYR A 357 -1.77 -9.21 33.10
CA TYR A 357 -1.89 -9.11 31.65
C TYR A 357 -3.18 -8.42 31.22
N ASP A 358 -3.93 -7.81 32.14
CA ASP A 358 -5.07 -6.97 31.80
C ASP A 358 -4.56 -5.61 31.25
N TYR A 359 -5.37 -4.94 30.45
CA TYR A 359 -5.08 -3.59 30.00
C TYR A 359 -5.12 -2.59 31.16
N PRO A 360 -4.51 -1.39 31.00
CA PRO A 360 -4.48 -0.36 32.05
C PRO A 360 -5.86 0.05 32.60
N ASP A 361 -6.92 -0.08 31.80
CA ASP A 361 -8.31 0.22 32.20
C ASP A 361 -9.00 -0.93 32.95
N GLY A 362 -8.31 -2.06 33.13
CA GLY A 362 -8.82 -3.27 33.78
C GLY A 362 -9.58 -4.23 32.87
N THR A 363 -9.67 -3.96 31.56
CA THR A 363 -10.21 -4.92 30.59
C THR A 363 -9.23 -6.05 30.34
N ILE A 364 -9.73 -7.23 29.95
CA ILE A 364 -8.90 -8.43 29.75
C ILE A 364 -7.89 -8.15 28.63
N GLY A 365 -6.61 -8.49 28.80
CA GLY A 365 -5.65 -8.30 27.72
C GLY A 365 -5.73 -9.36 26.62
N ASP A 366 -5.17 -9.07 25.45
CA ASP A 366 -4.81 -10.07 24.44
C ASP A 366 -3.84 -11.11 25.04
N TYR A 367 -3.95 -12.38 24.66
CA TYR A 367 -3.10 -13.47 25.16
C TYR A 367 -1.65 -13.31 24.70
N TYR A 368 -1.46 -13.01 23.41
CA TYR A 368 -0.15 -12.88 22.79
C TYR A 368 0.51 -11.57 23.21
N GLY A 369 1.71 -11.66 23.79
CA GLY A 369 2.41 -10.50 24.36
C GLY A 369 2.71 -9.40 23.35
N ILE A 370 3.10 -9.75 22.11
CA ILE A 370 3.40 -8.75 21.07
C ILE A 370 2.16 -7.92 20.72
N ILE A 371 1.00 -8.57 20.54
CA ILE A 371 -0.29 -7.92 20.29
C ILE A 371 -0.71 -7.07 21.50
N ARG A 372 -0.65 -7.65 22.70
CA ARG A 372 -1.04 -6.96 23.94
C ARG A 372 -0.22 -5.70 24.18
N TYR A 373 1.11 -5.79 24.14
CA TYR A 373 1.99 -4.64 24.39
C TYR A 373 1.89 -3.58 23.29
N ALA A 374 1.69 -3.97 22.02
CA ALA A 374 1.48 -3.00 20.95
C ALA A 374 0.15 -2.24 21.14
N ARG A 375 -0.93 -2.98 21.47
CA ARG A 375 -2.22 -2.37 21.76
C ARG A 375 -2.21 -1.46 22.98
N GLU A 376 -1.43 -1.78 24.03
CA GLU A 376 -1.21 -0.87 25.16
C GLU A 376 -0.70 0.51 24.71
N SER A 377 0.09 0.56 23.63
CA SER A 377 0.62 1.78 23.00
C SER A 377 -0.23 2.30 21.82
N ASN A 378 -1.45 1.79 21.64
CA ASN A 378 -2.34 2.10 20.52
C ASN A 378 -1.74 1.79 19.11
N LEU A 379 -0.81 0.84 19.05
CA LEU A 379 -0.20 0.36 17.80
C LEU A 379 -0.94 -0.91 17.33
N PRO A 380 -1.58 -0.91 16.14
CA PRO A 380 -2.10 -2.12 15.53
C PRO A 380 -1.01 -3.17 15.34
N ALA A 381 -1.27 -4.40 15.79
CA ALA A 381 -0.31 -5.49 15.67
C ALA A 381 -1.00 -6.83 15.36
N ILE A 382 -0.42 -7.58 14.42
CA ILE A 382 -0.88 -8.91 14.02
C ILE A 382 0.26 -9.94 14.07
N ILE A 383 -0.09 -11.22 14.12
CA ILE A 383 0.87 -12.33 13.96
C ILE A 383 0.44 -13.17 12.76
N VAL A 384 1.27 -13.22 11.73
CA VAL A 384 1.07 -14.06 10.54
C VAL A 384 1.75 -15.41 10.78
N GLU A 385 0.94 -16.46 10.89
CA GLU A 385 1.38 -17.85 10.95
C GLU A 385 1.27 -18.45 9.54
N HIS A 386 2.35 -18.40 8.76
CA HIS A 386 2.27 -18.67 7.32
C HIS A 386 1.89 -20.11 7.00
N ALA A 387 2.58 -21.07 7.62
CA ALA A 387 2.45 -22.48 7.31
C ALA A 387 2.91 -23.34 8.49
N PHE A 388 2.62 -24.64 8.45
CA PHE A 388 3.05 -25.57 9.50
C PHE A 388 4.43 -26.15 9.19
N ILE A 389 5.47 -25.70 9.91
CA ILE A 389 6.88 -26.08 9.65
C ILE A 389 7.14 -27.58 9.79
N ASN A 390 6.34 -28.27 10.61
CA ASN A 390 6.42 -29.71 10.84
C ASN A 390 5.44 -30.53 9.98
N ASN A 391 4.66 -29.89 9.11
CA ASN A 391 3.84 -30.58 8.11
C ASN A 391 4.64 -30.75 6.82
N GLY A 392 4.75 -31.98 6.32
CA GLY A 392 5.54 -32.28 5.13
C GLY A 392 5.05 -31.56 3.87
N SER A 393 3.74 -31.48 3.67
CA SER A 393 3.15 -30.83 2.49
C SER A 393 3.41 -29.33 2.50
N ASP A 394 3.13 -28.65 3.62
CA ASP A 394 3.42 -27.21 3.75
C ASP A 394 4.91 -26.92 3.61
N TYR A 395 5.75 -27.73 4.27
CA TYR A 395 7.20 -27.55 4.18
C TYR A 395 7.71 -27.65 2.75
N TYR A 396 7.40 -28.74 2.05
CA TYR A 396 7.89 -28.95 0.69
C TYR A 396 7.23 -28.03 -0.33
N ALA A 397 6.04 -27.48 -0.07
CA ALA A 397 5.39 -26.53 -0.97
C ALA A 397 5.92 -25.09 -0.77
N TYR A 398 6.14 -24.66 0.48
CA TYR A 398 6.29 -23.24 0.82
C TYR A 398 7.53 -22.87 1.64
N LEU A 399 8.22 -23.82 2.28
CA LEU A 399 9.30 -23.50 3.23
C LEU A 399 10.67 -24.09 2.85
N SER A 400 10.71 -25.03 1.90
CA SER A 400 11.90 -25.85 1.63
C SER A 400 13.01 -25.16 0.81
N SER A 401 12.83 -23.90 0.41
CA SER A 401 13.84 -23.13 -0.34
C SER A 401 13.65 -21.64 -0.16
N ASP A 402 14.73 -20.87 -0.34
CA ASP A 402 14.72 -19.41 -0.20
C ASP A 402 13.72 -18.74 -1.16
N SER A 403 13.61 -19.22 -2.40
CA SER A 403 12.62 -18.72 -3.35
C SER A 403 11.17 -18.88 -2.88
N LYS A 404 10.87 -19.91 -2.07
CA LYS A 404 9.52 -20.11 -1.52
C LYS A 404 9.28 -19.19 -0.33
N LEU A 405 10.28 -19.00 0.54
CA LEU A 405 10.23 -18.02 1.62
C LEU A 405 10.09 -16.59 1.09
N GLN A 406 10.72 -16.29 -0.05
CA GLN A 406 10.59 -15.02 -0.75
C GLN A 406 9.18 -14.79 -1.27
N ARG A 407 8.55 -15.82 -1.85
CA ARG A 407 7.14 -15.75 -2.26
C ARG A 407 6.21 -15.43 -1.08
N LEU A 408 6.46 -16.01 0.10
CA LEU A 408 5.70 -15.69 1.31
C LEU A 408 5.88 -14.22 1.71
N GLY A 409 7.13 -13.73 1.80
CA GLY A 409 7.40 -12.34 2.15
C GLY A 409 6.81 -11.34 1.14
N ALA A 410 6.87 -11.64 -0.15
CA ALA A 410 6.25 -10.81 -1.19
C ALA A 410 4.71 -10.79 -1.09
N ALA A 411 4.09 -11.91 -0.72
CA ALA A 411 2.66 -11.97 -0.47
C ALA A 411 2.25 -11.14 0.76
N ASP A 412 3.03 -11.18 1.84
CA ASP A 412 2.79 -10.31 2.99
C ASP A 412 2.87 -8.82 2.61
N ALA A 413 3.92 -8.45 1.88
CA ALA A 413 4.13 -7.08 1.40
C ALA A 413 2.98 -6.61 0.49
N THR A 414 2.52 -7.47 -0.42
CA THR A 414 1.37 -7.19 -1.30
C THR A 414 0.09 -7.02 -0.50
N GLY A 415 -0.15 -7.85 0.53
CA GLY A 415 -1.32 -7.73 1.40
C GLY A 415 -1.29 -6.44 2.23
N ILE A 416 -0.11 -6.06 2.73
CA ILE A 416 0.11 -4.78 3.43
C ILE A 416 -0.12 -3.61 2.48
N ALA A 417 0.47 -3.63 1.28
CA ALA A 417 0.32 -2.60 0.28
C ALA A 417 -1.13 -2.42 -0.18
N SER A 418 -1.84 -3.52 -0.43
CA SER A 418 -3.27 -3.53 -0.76
C SER A 418 -4.11 -2.86 0.34
N TYR A 419 -3.85 -3.22 1.60
CA TYR A 419 -4.55 -2.64 2.75
C TYR A 419 -4.26 -1.15 2.96
N TYR A 420 -3.03 -0.71 2.74
CA TYR A 420 -2.67 0.71 2.93
C TYR A 420 -2.79 1.56 1.66
N GLY A 421 -3.22 0.97 0.55
CA GLY A 421 -3.37 1.69 -0.72
C GLY A 421 -2.05 2.11 -1.35
N LEU A 422 -0.95 1.41 -1.06
CA LEU A 422 0.36 1.77 -1.58
C LEU A 422 0.45 1.51 -3.09
N SER A 423 1.10 2.42 -3.80
CA SER A 423 1.49 2.28 -5.21
C SER A 423 3.00 2.00 -5.30
N GLN A 424 3.44 1.39 -6.39
CA GLN A 424 4.88 1.21 -6.64
C GLN A 424 5.53 2.54 -6.99
N VAL A 425 6.84 2.65 -6.73
CA VAL A 425 7.62 3.83 -7.08
C VAL A 425 7.61 4.03 -8.60
N GLU A 426 7.03 5.13 -9.06
CA GLU A 426 6.98 5.49 -10.47
C GLU A 426 8.40 5.62 -11.05
N GLY A 427 8.56 5.14 -12.28
CA GLY A 427 9.85 5.14 -12.97
C GLY A 427 10.92 4.25 -12.34
N ALA A 428 10.60 3.43 -11.32
CA ALA A 428 11.60 2.57 -10.67
C ALA A 428 12.15 1.52 -11.63
N VAL A 429 13.47 1.54 -11.84
CA VAL A 429 14.18 0.44 -12.50
C VAL A 429 14.72 -0.49 -11.43
N TYR A 430 14.20 -1.70 -11.36
CA TYR A 430 14.61 -2.72 -10.42
C TYR A 430 15.83 -3.50 -10.90
N ARG A 431 16.73 -3.88 -9.99
CA ARG A 431 17.87 -4.77 -10.27
C ARG A 431 17.66 -6.15 -9.65
N LEU A 432 17.94 -7.20 -10.42
CA LEU A 432 18.01 -8.57 -9.91
C LEU A 432 19.34 -9.21 -10.25
N TYR A 433 19.82 -10.08 -9.38
CA TYR A 433 21.03 -10.88 -9.58
C TYR A 433 20.69 -12.38 -9.70
N ASN A 434 21.20 -13.05 -10.71
CA ASN A 434 21.07 -14.49 -10.85
C ASN A 434 22.30 -15.20 -10.27
N PRO A 435 22.17 -15.88 -9.11
CA PRO A 435 23.31 -16.55 -8.49
C PRO A 435 23.84 -17.76 -9.27
N ASN A 436 23.10 -18.27 -10.26
CA ASN A 436 23.51 -19.43 -11.07
C ASN A 436 24.33 -19.03 -12.29
N SER A 437 24.03 -17.88 -12.91
CA SER A 437 24.74 -17.39 -14.11
C SER A 437 25.70 -16.24 -13.83
N GLY A 438 25.57 -15.55 -12.69
CA GLY A 438 26.29 -14.31 -12.40
C GLY A 438 25.70 -13.08 -13.09
N ASP A 439 24.57 -13.24 -13.78
CA ASP A 439 23.92 -12.19 -14.57
C ASP A 439 23.15 -11.19 -13.71
N HIS A 440 23.01 -9.96 -14.20
CA HIS A 440 22.13 -8.95 -13.62
C HIS A 440 21.05 -8.56 -14.62
N HIS A 441 19.80 -8.55 -14.16
CA HIS A 441 18.65 -8.09 -14.94
C HIS A 441 18.13 -6.76 -14.40
N TYR A 442 17.64 -5.92 -15.31
CA TYR A 442 17.13 -4.58 -15.00
C TYR A 442 15.75 -4.41 -15.64
N THR A 443 14.75 -4.03 -14.86
CA THR A 443 13.38 -3.92 -15.38
C THR A 443 12.56 -2.89 -14.64
N MET A 444 11.67 -2.20 -15.35
CA MET A 444 10.59 -1.41 -14.76
C MET A 444 9.32 -2.25 -14.52
N ASP A 445 9.27 -3.48 -15.03
CA ASP A 445 8.12 -4.36 -14.85
C ASP A 445 8.23 -5.07 -13.50
N SER A 446 7.38 -4.67 -12.55
CA SER A 446 7.33 -5.28 -11.22
C SER A 446 6.87 -6.74 -11.24
N ASN A 447 6.07 -7.14 -12.23
CA ASN A 447 5.67 -8.52 -12.40
C ASN A 447 6.86 -9.36 -12.91
N GLU A 448 7.69 -8.83 -13.81
CA GLU A 448 8.97 -9.46 -14.18
C GLU A 448 9.90 -9.57 -12.96
N TYR A 449 10.02 -8.50 -12.16
CA TYR A 449 10.82 -8.47 -10.94
C TYR A 449 10.40 -9.55 -9.92
N SER A 450 9.11 -9.61 -9.58
CA SER A 450 8.56 -10.58 -8.62
C SER A 450 8.62 -12.01 -9.16
N THR A 451 8.33 -12.22 -10.45
CA THR A 451 8.39 -13.54 -11.10
C THR A 451 9.80 -14.10 -11.08
N LEU A 452 10.81 -13.31 -11.46
CA LEU A 452 12.21 -13.73 -11.45
C LEU A 452 12.67 -14.07 -10.01
N GLY A 453 12.27 -13.26 -9.03
CA GLY A 453 12.48 -13.55 -7.61
C GLY A 453 11.94 -14.93 -7.21
N SER A 454 10.70 -15.23 -7.60
CA SER A 454 10.02 -16.50 -7.28
C SER A 454 10.73 -17.76 -7.82
N ILE A 455 11.54 -17.62 -8.88
CA ILE A 455 12.31 -18.71 -9.50
C ILE A 455 13.80 -18.70 -9.11
N GLY A 456 14.18 -17.90 -8.11
CA GLY A 456 15.49 -17.96 -7.46
C GLY A 456 16.47 -16.86 -7.86
N TRP A 457 16.02 -15.80 -8.54
CA TRP A 457 16.81 -14.59 -8.67
C TRP A 457 16.80 -13.81 -7.36
N LYS A 458 17.93 -13.21 -7.01
CA LYS A 458 18.04 -12.32 -5.87
C LYS A 458 17.55 -10.93 -6.29
N GLN A 459 16.41 -10.52 -5.76
CA GLN A 459 15.89 -9.15 -5.87
C GLN A 459 16.82 -8.19 -5.08
N GLU A 460 17.38 -7.19 -5.75
CA GLU A 460 18.35 -6.23 -5.14
C GLU A 460 17.76 -4.83 -4.94
N GLY A 461 16.44 -4.71 -5.02
CA GLY A 461 15.70 -3.45 -4.88
C GLY A 461 15.72 -2.56 -6.13
N VAL A 462 15.39 -1.28 -5.90
CA VAL A 462 15.42 -0.21 -6.91
C VAL A 462 16.87 0.16 -7.21
N ALA A 463 17.25 0.09 -8.48
CA ALA A 463 18.57 0.43 -8.97
C ALA A 463 18.72 1.93 -9.20
N TRP A 464 17.70 2.57 -9.78
CA TRP A 464 17.56 4.02 -9.97
C TRP A 464 16.10 4.34 -10.36
N ILE A 465 15.76 5.63 -10.36
CA ILE A 465 14.48 6.14 -10.88
C ILE A 465 14.71 6.73 -12.27
N SER A 466 13.86 6.37 -13.22
CA SER A 466 13.82 6.90 -14.58
C SER A 466 12.67 7.90 -14.71
N PRO A 467 12.81 8.97 -15.52
CA PRO A 467 11.67 9.83 -15.82
C PRO A 467 10.64 9.12 -16.70
N ASP A 468 9.37 9.49 -16.56
CA ASP A 468 8.26 8.92 -17.34
C ASP A 468 8.42 9.14 -18.85
N SER A 469 9.04 10.27 -19.21
CA SER A 469 9.40 10.57 -20.59
C SER A 469 10.66 11.42 -20.66
N SER A 470 11.46 11.23 -21.71
CA SER A 470 12.53 12.14 -22.09
C SER A 470 12.85 12.00 -23.58
N THR A 471 13.70 12.89 -24.08
CA THR A 471 14.17 12.80 -25.49
C THR A 471 15.25 11.74 -25.70
N THR A 472 15.72 11.11 -24.63
CA THR A 472 16.87 10.20 -24.62
C THR A 472 16.44 8.79 -24.17
N PRO A 473 15.96 7.93 -25.08
CA PRO A 473 15.54 6.57 -24.75
C PRO A 473 16.71 5.63 -24.44
N VAL A 474 16.49 4.70 -23.51
CA VAL A 474 17.36 3.53 -23.29
C VAL A 474 16.65 2.30 -23.84
N TYR A 475 17.28 1.61 -24.78
CA TYR A 475 16.73 0.45 -25.45
C TYR A 475 17.15 -0.86 -24.79
N ARG A 476 16.23 -1.83 -24.69
CA ARG A 476 16.49 -3.21 -24.24
C ARG A 476 16.56 -4.19 -25.40
N LEU A 477 17.56 -5.06 -25.39
CA LEU A 477 17.66 -6.21 -26.28
C LEU A 477 17.86 -7.50 -25.49
N TYR A 478 17.32 -8.60 -26.01
CA TYR A 478 17.51 -9.95 -25.47
C TYR A 478 18.29 -10.83 -26.45
N ASN A 479 19.31 -11.54 -25.97
CA ASN A 479 20.04 -12.51 -26.76
C ASN A 479 19.47 -13.93 -26.52
N PRO A 480 18.74 -14.52 -27.48
CA PRO A 480 18.16 -15.86 -27.29
C PRO A 480 19.20 -16.99 -27.20
N ASN A 481 20.46 -16.75 -27.57
CA ASN A 481 21.51 -17.76 -27.54
C ASN A 481 22.25 -17.81 -26.19
N SER A 482 22.46 -16.66 -25.54
CA SER A 482 23.15 -16.59 -24.23
C SER A 482 22.17 -16.43 -23.06
N GLY A 483 20.98 -15.88 -23.31
CA GLY A 483 20.04 -15.46 -22.28
C GLY A 483 20.27 -14.04 -21.76
N ASP A 484 21.28 -13.33 -22.28
CA ASP A 484 21.64 -11.97 -21.81
C ASP A 484 20.62 -10.92 -22.22
N HIS A 485 20.45 -9.92 -21.35
CA HIS A 485 19.86 -8.64 -21.72
C HIS A 485 20.94 -7.57 -21.88
N HIS A 486 20.76 -6.69 -22.86
CA HIS A 486 21.62 -5.54 -23.10
C HIS A 486 20.80 -4.26 -23.11
N TYR A 487 21.39 -3.18 -22.59
CA TYR A 487 20.75 -1.88 -22.42
C TYR A 487 21.64 -0.79 -23.02
N THR A 488 21.08 0.05 -23.89
CA THR A 488 21.88 1.07 -24.58
C THR A 488 21.07 2.28 -24.99
N MET A 489 21.67 3.47 -24.90
CA MET A 489 21.14 4.68 -25.54
C MET A 489 21.55 4.77 -27.02
N ASP A 490 22.50 3.94 -27.47
CA ASP A 490 22.98 3.97 -28.85
C ASP A 490 22.02 3.20 -29.76
N VAL A 491 21.21 3.96 -30.50
CA VAL A 491 20.29 3.40 -31.50
C VAL A 491 21.01 2.58 -32.58
N HIS A 492 22.27 2.90 -32.90
CA HIS A 492 23.06 2.15 -33.87
C HIS A 492 23.50 0.79 -33.30
N GLU A 493 23.90 0.74 -32.03
CA GLU A 493 24.18 -0.52 -31.32
C GLU A 493 22.92 -1.39 -31.29
N TYR A 494 21.77 -0.81 -30.90
CA TYR A 494 20.48 -1.49 -30.88
C TYR A 494 20.10 -2.08 -32.24
N GLN A 495 20.23 -1.30 -33.32
CA GLN A 495 19.95 -1.76 -34.68
C GLN A 495 20.90 -2.86 -35.14
N THR A 496 22.20 -2.70 -34.87
CA THR A 496 23.23 -3.64 -35.30
C THR A 496 23.06 -4.99 -34.62
N LEU A 497 22.84 -5.01 -33.30
CA LEU A 497 22.61 -6.24 -32.54
C LEU A 497 21.36 -6.99 -33.07
N GLY A 498 20.31 -6.26 -33.44
CA GLY A 498 19.12 -6.83 -34.08
C GLY A 498 19.45 -7.59 -35.38
N THR A 499 20.36 -7.07 -36.21
CA THR A 499 20.76 -7.74 -37.47
C THR A 499 21.53 -9.05 -37.26
N ILE A 500 22.16 -9.23 -36.09
CA ILE A 500 22.94 -10.43 -35.76
C ILE A 500 22.20 -11.39 -34.82
N GLY A 501 20.88 -11.22 -34.69
CA GLY A 501 19.99 -12.20 -34.05
C GLY A 501 19.60 -11.89 -32.60
N TRP A 502 19.92 -10.70 -32.08
CA TRP A 502 19.33 -10.23 -30.83
C TRP A 502 17.87 -9.83 -31.06
N LYS A 503 17.01 -10.16 -30.11
CA LYS A 503 15.62 -9.71 -30.08
C LYS A 503 15.58 -8.28 -29.56
N GLN A 504 15.13 -7.37 -30.42
CA GLN A 504 14.88 -5.97 -30.10
C GLN A 504 13.56 -5.86 -29.32
N GLU A 505 13.64 -5.44 -28.06
CA GLU A 505 12.46 -5.40 -27.17
C GLU A 505 11.85 -4.00 -27.03
N GLY A 506 12.59 -2.98 -27.43
CA GLY A 506 12.07 -1.61 -27.54
C GLY A 506 12.73 -0.68 -26.54
N VAL A 507 12.04 0.42 -26.25
CA VAL A 507 12.44 1.33 -25.17
C VAL A 507 12.13 0.65 -23.85
N ALA A 508 13.15 0.56 -22.99
CA ALA A 508 13.03 0.00 -21.65
C ALA A 508 12.63 1.07 -20.65
N TRP A 509 13.25 2.25 -20.76
CA TRP A 509 13.04 3.45 -19.95
C TRP A 509 13.76 4.64 -20.59
N TYR A 510 13.75 5.81 -19.93
CA TYR A 510 14.39 7.03 -20.42
C TYR A 510 15.58 7.47 -19.54
N SER A 511 16.57 8.11 -20.15
CA SER A 511 17.62 8.81 -19.43
C SER A 511 17.10 10.16 -18.95
N ASP A 512 17.46 10.57 -17.74
CA ASP A 512 17.19 11.91 -17.24
C ASP A 512 18.01 12.96 -18.00
N ASP A 513 17.35 13.81 -18.77
CA ASP A 513 17.95 14.90 -19.55
C ASP A 513 18.51 16.01 -18.64
N ALA A 514 18.08 16.07 -17.36
CA ALA A 514 18.65 16.96 -16.34
C ALA A 514 19.93 16.40 -15.68
N HIS A 515 20.31 15.16 -16.00
CA HIS A 515 21.49 14.46 -15.49
C HIS A 515 21.54 14.34 -13.96
N GLY A 516 20.43 14.02 -13.30
CA GLY A 516 20.31 13.94 -11.84
C GLY A 516 21.32 13.01 -11.18
N VAL A 517 21.29 11.71 -11.49
CA VAL A 517 22.26 10.71 -10.99
C VAL A 517 22.90 9.94 -12.13
N THR A 518 24.20 9.65 -12.03
CA THR A 518 24.95 8.96 -13.09
C THR A 518 24.81 7.44 -12.96
N VAL A 519 24.45 6.77 -14.06
CA VAL A 519 24.52 5.30 -14.19
C VAL A 519 25.74 4.95 -15.05
N TYR A 520 26.63 4.12 -14.53
CA TYR A 520 27.84 3.69 -15.21
C TYR A 520 27.68 2.33 -15.90
N ARG A 521 28.35 2.14 -17.05
CA ARG A 521 28.41 0.85 -17.77
C ARG A 521 29.80 0.21 -17.64
N LEU A 522 29.83 -1.10 -17.36
CA LEU A 522 31.04 -1.91 -17.45
C LEU A 522 30.81 -3.16 -18.32
N PHE A 523 31.86 -3.63 -18.98
CA PHE A 523 31.88 -4.86 -19.75
C PHE A 523 32.89 -5.87 -19.18
N ASN A 524 32.49 -7.12 -18.98
CA ASN A 524 33.36 -8.21 -18.57
C ASN A 524 33.82 -9.03 -19.79
N PRO A 525 35.08 -8.89 -20.23
CA PRO A 525 35.59 -9.64 -21.39
C PRO A 525 35.80 -11.14 -21.13
N ASN A 526 35.68 -11.59 -19.89
CA ASN A 526 35.95 -12.98 -19.50
C ASN A 526 34.68 -13.82 -19.35
N GLU A 527 33.50 -13.20 -19.44
CA GLU A 527 32.21 -13.88 -19.31
C GLU A 527 31.53 -14.05 -20.67
N THR A 528 30.62 -15.02 -20.75
CA THR A 528 29.79 -15.27 -21.94
C THR A 528 28.31 -14.99 -21.69
N VAL A 529 27.94 -14.80 -20.42
CA VAL A 529 26.60 -14.43 -19.92
C VAL A 529 26.81 -13.38 -18.83
N GLY A 530 25.92 -12.40 -18.69
CA GLY A 530 26.11 -11.30 -17.73
C GLY A 530 27.31 -10.42 -18.07
N THR A 531 27.53 -10.22 -19.37
CA THR A 531 28.72 -9.52 -19.87
C THR A 531 28.72 -8.02 -19.57
N HIS A 532 27.58 -7.42 -19.26
CA HIS A 532 27.46 -6.00 -18.96
C HIS A 532 26.88 -5.76 -17.57
N HIS A 533 27.36 -4.72 -16.90
CA HIS A 533 26.88 -4.30 -15.59
C HIS A 533 26.57 -2.81 -15.58
N TYR A 534 25.50 -2.43 -14.88
CA TYR A 534 25.00 -1.06 -14.79
C TYR A 534 24.84 -0.66 -13.33
N THR A 535 25.45 0.46 -12.93
CA THR A 535 25.44 0.83 -11.51
C THR A 535 25.55 2.33 -11.28
N MET A 536 24.82 2.83 -10.28
CA MET A 536 25.03 4.17 -9.72
C MET A 536 26.19 4.21 -8.71
N ASP A 537 26.61 3.04 -8.19
CA ASP A 537 27.65 2.97 -7.17
C ASP A 537 29.03 3.17 -7.80
N SER A 538 29.58 4.36 -7.60
CA SER A 538 30.95 4.71 -8.03
C SER A 538 32.03 3.78 -7.43
N ASN A 539 31.80 3.20 -6.25
CA ASN A 539 32.71 2.25 -5.62
C ASN A 539 32.62 0.87 -6.26
N GLU A 540 31.42 0.39 -6.59
CA GLU A 540 31.22 -0.84 -7.37
C GLU A 540 31.90 -0.70 -8.74
N TYR A 541 31.68 0.43 -9.43
CA TYR A 541 32.30 0.76 -10.70
C TYR A 541 33.84 0.76 -10.64
N ALA A 542 34.42 1.32 -9.57
CA ALA A 542 35.87 1.33 -9.37
C ALA A 542 36.43 -0.06 -9.01
N THR A 543 35.70 -0.83 -8.22
CA THR A 543 36.11 -2.16 -7.75
C THR A 543 36.11 -3.17 -8.89
N LEU A 544 35.08 -3.18 -9.72
CA LEU A 544 34.98 -4.11 -10.86
C LEU A 544 36.12 -3.93 -11.85
N LYS A 545 36.63 -2.70 -12.03
CA LYS A 545 37.84 -2.43 -12.82
C LYS A 545 39.06 -3.20 -12.31
N ILE A 546 39.26 -3.22 -10.99
CA ILE A 546 40.37 -3.95 -10.34
C ILE A 546 40.21 -5.46 -10.58
N LEU A 547 38.97 -5.94 -10.63
CA LEU A 547 38.61 -7.33 -10.92
C LEU A 547 38.65 -7.69 -12.41
N GLY A 548 39.10 -6.79 -13.29
CA GLY A 548 39.32 -7.06 -14.71
C GLY A 548 38.18 -6.66 -15.64
N TRP A 549 37.13 -6.01 -15.13
CA TRP A 549 36.07 -5.44 -15.96
C TRP A 549 36.59 -4.20 -16.70
N LYS A 550 36.11 -3.99 -17.93
CA LYS A 550 36.37 -2.79 -18.72
C LYS A 550 35.31 -1.74 -18.38
N GLN A 551 35.77 -0.59 -17.92
CA GLN A 551 34.94 0.58 -17.69
C GLN A 551 34.60 1.24 -19.03
N GLU A 552 33.31 1.39 -19.34
CA GLU A 552 32.82 1.97 -20.60
C GLU A 552 32.28 3.40 -20.44
N GLY A 553 32.37 3.95 -19.24
CA GLY A 553 31.94 5.32 -18.91
C GLY A 553 30.50 5.39 -18.44
N VAL A 554 29.86 6.54 -18.72
CA VAL A 554 28.46 6.81 -18.39
C VAL A 554 27.57 6.07 -19.39
N ALA A 555 26.65 5.28 -18.85
CA ALA A 555 25.63 4.58 -19.61
C ALA A 555 24.48 5.52 -19.95
N TRP A 556 23.93 6.19 -18.93
CA TRP A 556 22.83 7.15 -18.95
C TRP A 556 22.70 7.82 -17.57
N TYR A 557 21.62 8.57 -17.35
CA TYR A 557 21.31 9.22 -16.09
C TYR A 557 19.93 8.80 -15.55
N GLY A 558 19.82 8.65 -14.24
CA GLY A 558 18.54 8.55 -13.52
C GLY A 558 18.16 9.89 -12.89
N MET A 559 16.96 9.96 -12.32
CA MET A 559 16.47 11.15 -11.61
C MET A 559 17.14 11.32 -10.25
N SER A 560 17.38 12.57 -9.85
CA SER A 560 17.73 12.89 -8.47
C SER A 560 16.46 12.90 -7.63
N VAL A 561 16.24 11.88 -6.82
CA VAL A 561 15.21 11.90 -5.78
C VAL A 561 15.71 12.80 -4.65
N GLY A 562 14.96 13.86 -4.37
CA GLY A 562 15.29 14.91 -3.40
C GLY A 562 15.12 14.47 -1.95
#